data_AF-A0A5B9R5N1-F1
#
_entry.id   AF-A0A5B9R5N1-F1
#
_cell.length_a   1.000
_cell.length_b   1.000
_cell.length_c   1.000
_cell.angle_alpha   90.00
_cell.angle_beta   90.00
_cell.angle_gamma   90.00
#
_symmetry.space_group_name_H-M   'P 1'
#
loop_
_entity.id
_entity.type
_entity.pdbx_description
1 polymer ?
#
loop_
_entity_poly.entity_id
_entity_poly.type
_entity_poly.pdbx_seq_one_letter_code
_entity_poly.pdbx_strand_id
1 'polypeptide(L)' 'MPQLSLDECVSASLLRVCGADVVRDVRCESHEGKVTLTGSVSNREDLAMCGTVARTVPNVRSVDNQLTVADEA' A
#
# COMPACT_ATOMS: atom_id res chain seq x y z
N MET A 1 2.60 -24.59 3.27
CA MET A 1 1.72 -23.43 3.48
C MET A 1 2.34 -22.27 2.75
N PRO A 2 1.65 -21.60 1.81
CA PRO A 2 2.21 -20.40 1.19
C PRO A 2 2.33 -19.35 2.29
N GLN A 3 3.52 -18.79 2.48
CA GLN A 3 3.71 -17.64 3.36
C GLN A 3 2.96 -16.48 2.68
N LEU A 4 1.77 -16.13 3.18
CA LEU A 4 1.08 -14.92 2.77
C LEU A 4 2.08 -13.79 3.00
N SER A 5 2.55 -13.22 1.91
CA SER A 5 3.65 -12.27 1.96
C SER A 5 3.13 -10.94 2.52
N LEU A 6 4.02 -10.12 3.06
CA LEU A 6 3.65 -8.86 3.74
C LEU A 6 2.79 -7.95 2.86
N ASP A 7 3.01 -8.01 1.55
CA ASP A 7 2.20 -7.40 0.49
C ASP A 7 0.71 -7.78 0.55
N GLU A 8 0.38 -9.06 0.78
CA GLU A 8 -1.01 -9.51 0.87
C GLU A 8 -1.72 -8.96 2.13
N CYS A 9 -0.99 -8.82 3.24
CA CYS A 9 -1.52 -8.16 4.45
C CYS A 9 -1.74 -6.67 4.25
N VAL A 10 -0.81 -5.99 3.56
CA VAL A 10 -0.92 -4.56 3.26
C VAL A 10 -2.13 -4.34 2.36
N SER A 11 -2.23 -5.05 1.23
CA SER A 11 -3.36 -4.93 0.30
C SER A 11 -4.72 -5.21 0.96
N ALA A 12 -4.84 -6.26 1.78
CA ALA A 12 -6.09 -6.53 2.53
C ALA A 12 -6.44 -5.43 3.56
N SER A 13 -5.44 -4.75 4.13
CA SER A 13 -5.66 -3.63 5.05
C SER A 13 -6.09 -2.37 4.30
N LEU A 14 -5.48 -2.09 3.15
CA LEU A 14 -5.86 -0.99 2.27
C LEU A 14 -7.29 -1.16 1.77
N LEU A 15 -7.68 -2.36 1.35
CA LEU A 15 -9.05 -2.62 0.89
C LEU A 15 -10.09 -2.33 1.98
N ARG A 16 -9.75 -2.54 3.25
CA ARG A 16 -10.62 -2.23 4.40
C ARG A 16 -10.71 -0.75 4.72
N VAL A 17 -9.63 -0.01 4.53
CA VAL A 17 -9.53 1.40 4.93
C VAL A 17 -9.93 2.33 3.78
N CYS A 18 -9.37 2.11 2.60
CA CYS A 18 -9.57 2.95 1.43
C CYS A 18 -10.68 2.43 0.50
N GLY A 19 -11.01 1.14 0.56
CA GLY A 19 -11.99 0.52 -0.36
C GLY A 19 -11.37 0.11 -1.70
N ALA A 20 -11.93 -0.91 -2.34
CA ALA A 20 -11.40 -1.51 -3.57
C ALA A 20 -11.42 -0.58 -4.79
N ASP A 21 -12.31 0.41 -4.82
CA ASP A 21 -12.46 1.35 -5.94
C ASP A 21 -11.33 2.38 -6.03
N VAL A 22 -10.67 2.66 -4.91
CA VAL A 22 -9.76 3.79 -4.78
C VAL A 22 -8.36 3.48 -5.31
N VAL A 23 -8.01 2.20 -5.32
CA VAL A 23 -6.67 1.69 -5.55
C VAL A 23 -6.66 0.96 -6.90
N ARG A 24 -6.12 1.60 -7.95
CA ARG A 24 -6.07 1.02 -9.30
C ARG A 24 -4.65 0.59 -9.62
N ASP A 25 -4.45 -0.72 -9.78
CA ASP A 25 -3.17 -1.32 -10.12
C ASP A 25 -2.05 -1.00 -9.10
N VAL A 26 -2.37 -1.14 -7.81
CA VAL A 26 -1.32 -1.08 -6.78
C VAL A 26 -0.64 -2.42 -6.64
N ARG A 27 0.67 -2.39 -6.83
CA ARG A 27 1.57 -3.47 -6.50
C ARG A 27 2.25 -3.15 -5.18
N CYS A 28 2.26 -4.13 -4.31
CA CYS A 28 3.01 -4.08 -3.07
C CYS A 28 4.08 -5.17 -3.13
N GLU A 29 5.30 -4.79 -2.79
CA GLU A 29 6.42 -5.71 -2.67
C GLU A 29 7.05 -5.51 -1.30
N SER A 30 7.36 -6.60 -0.62
CA SER A 30 8.01 -6.55 0.68
C SER A 30 9.24 -7.43 0.70
N HIS A 31 10.38 -6.84 1.02
CA HIS A 31 11.66 -7.53 1.15
C HIS A 31 12.34 -7.15 2.47
N GLU A 32 12.55 -8.15 3.34
CA GLU A 32 13.27 -8.01 4.62
C GLU A 32 12.80 -6.86 5.53
N GLY A 33 11.49 -6.57 5.51
CA GLY A 33 10.87 -5.49 6.28
C GLY A 33 10.91 -4.12 5.58
N LYS A 34 11.46 -4.02 4.37
CA LYS A 34 11.22 -2.87 3.48
C LYS A 34 9.98 -3.18 2.63
N VAL A 35 8.95 -2.36 2.77
CA VAL A 35 7.73 -2.40 1.93
C VAL A 35 7.83 -1.32 0.87
N THR A 36 7.59 -1.69 -0.37
CA THR A 36 7.53 -0.80 -1.53
C THR A 36 6.13 -0.86 -2.11
N LEU A 37 5.49 0.29 -2.24
CA LEU A 37 4.17 0.47 -2.84
C LEU A 37 4.33 1.21 -4.15
N THR A 38 3.87 0.61 -5.24
CA THR A 38 3.90 1.20 -6.59
C THR A 38 2.51 1.11 -7.21
N GLY A 39 2.16 2.08 -8.06
CA GLY A 39 0.85 2.12 -8.72
C GLY A 39 0.20 3.49 -8.68
N SER A 40 -1.12 3.50 -8.86
CA SER A 40 -1.91 4.73 -8.97
C SER A 40 -3.03 4.74 -7.93
N VAL A 41 -3.23 5.89 -7.30
CA VAL A 41 -4.34 6.13 -6.38
C VAL A 41 -5.20 7.29 -6.88
N SER A 42 -6.46 7.27 -6.46
CA SER A 42 -7.41 8.31 -6.84
C SER A 42 -7.00 9.64 -6.22
N ASN A 43 -6.86 9.71 -4.88
CA ASN A 43 -6.62 10.97 -4.18
C ASN A 43 -5.30 10.98 -3.38
N ARG A 44 -4.83 12.19 -3.01
CA ARG A 44 -3.63 12.37 -2.17
C ARG A 44 -3.86 11.88 -0.74
N GLU A 45 -5.09 11.96 -0.24
CA GLU A 45 -5.46 11.38 1.05
C GLU A 45 -5.20 9.87 1.08
N ASP A 46 -5.57 9.17 0.01
CA ASP A 46 -5.35 7.74 -0.11
C ASP A 46 -3.86 7.40 -0.21
N LEU A 47 -3.07 8.22 -0.90
CA LEU A 47 -1.62 8.07 -0.92
C LEU A 47 -1.05 8.11 0.51
N ALA A 48 -1.45 9.11 1.30
CA ALA A 48 -1.00 9.28 2.68
C ALA A 48 -1.52 8.15 3.59
N MET A 49 -2.78 7.75 3.40
CA MET A 49 -3.40 6.64 4.10
C MET A 49 -2.69 5.33 3.80
N CYS A 50 -2.38 5.05 2.53
CA CYS A 50 -1.65 3.86 2.11
C CYS A 50 -0.29 3.76 2.78
N GLY A 51 0.47 4.85 2.79
CA GLY A 51 1.76 4.92 3.47
C GLY A 51 1.64 4.70 4.99
N THR A 52 0.59 5.23 5.61
CA THR A 52 0.32 5.06 7.05
C THR A 52 -0.07 3.63 7.37
N VAL A 53 -1.02 3.06 6.63
CA VAL A 53 -1.47 1.66 6.78
C VAL A 53 -0.28 0.71 6.61
N ALA A 54 0.54 0.91 5.57
CA ALA A 54 1.73 0.10 5.36
C ALA A 54 2.73 0.20 6.52
N ARG A 55 2.89 1.37 7.16
CA ARG A 55 3.70 1.51 8.37
C ARG A 55 3.09 0.83 9.59
N THR A 56 1.77 0.74 9.66
CA THR A 56 1.09 0.04 10.78
C THR A 56 1.16 -1.48 10.67
N VAL A 57 1.52 -2.03 9.51
CA VAL A 57 1.65 -3.47 9.35
C VAL A 57 2.84 -3.99 10.18
N PRO A 58 2.64 -5.03 11.02
CA PRO A 58 3.71 -5.61 11.80
C PRO A 58 4.78 -6.22 10.89
N ASN A 59 6.06 -6.06 11.26
CA ASN A 59 7.28 -6.43 10.51
C ASN A 59 7.77 -5.41 9.47
N VAL A 60 7.14 -4.24 9.36
CA VAL A 60 7.61 -3.16 8.49
C VAL A 60 8.65 -2.30 9.21
N ARG A 61 9.88 -2.31 8.68
CA ARG A 61 10.98 -1.44 9.09
C ARG A 61 11.03 -0.14 8.29
N SER A 62 10.73 -0.21 6.99
CA SER A 62 10.76 0.95 6.11
C SER A 62 9.63 0.85 5.09
N VAL A 63 9.01 1.98 4.76
CA VAL A 63 7.97 2.08 3.73
C VAL A 63 8.44 3.05 2.67
N ASP A 64 8.46 2.57 1.43
CA ASP A 64 8.77 3.29 0.21
C ASP A 64 7.45 3.45 -0.56
N ASN A 65 6.88 4.65 -0.51
CA ASN A 65 5.60 4.96 -1.12
C ASN A 65 5.85 5.66 -2.47
N GLN A 66 5.75 4.90 -3.56
CA GLN A 66 5.90 5.36 -4.95
C GLN A 66 4.54 5.34 -5.68
N LEU A 67 3.46 5.51 -4.94
CA LEU A 67 2.13 5.69 -5.51
C LEU A 67 2.03 7.08 -6.17
N THR A 68 1.33 7.15 -7.29
CA THR A 68 1.06 8.41 -7.99
C THR A 68 -0.42 8.77 -7.84
N VAL A 69 -0.72 10.03 -7.57
CA VAL A 69 -2.10 10.51 -7.42
C VAL A 69 -2.62 10.92 -8.80
N ALA A 70 -3.73 10.34 -9.22
CA ALA A 70 -4.37 10.69 -10.49
C ALA A 70 -5.07 12.07 -10.42
N ASP A 71 -5.49 12.50 -9.23
CA ASP A 71 -6.09 13.80 -8.93
C ASP A 71 -5.07 14.95 -8.80
N GLU A 72 -3.93 14.87 -9.50
CA GLU A 72 -3.08 16.04 -9.77
C GLU A 72 -3.38 16.58 -11.18
N ALA A 73 -4.57 17.17 -11.35
CA ALA A 73 -4.94 17.98 -12.53
C ALA A 73 -5.89 19.12 -12.14
#